data_AF-A0A0C2UT35-F1
#
_entry.id   AF-A0A0C2UT35-F1
#
_cell.length_a   1.000
_cell.length_b   1.000
_cell.length_c   1.000
_cell.angle_alpha   90.00
_cell.angle_beta   90.00
_cell.angle_gamma   90.00
#
_symmetry.space_group_name_H-M   'P 1'
#
loop_
_entity.id
_entity.type
_entity.pdbx_description
1 polymer ?
#
loop_
_entity_poly.entity_id
_entity_poly.type
_entity_poly.pdbx_seq_one_letter_code
_entity_poly.pdbx_strand_id
1 'polypeptide(L)' 'MHQKKERLEKLLPQIRSYLKENLALNLREDVKLKPHSSGLDFFGYIIREDYLLTRQRVVNNYKAKKAVYLNNYEAQRGK' A
#
# COMPACT_ATOMS: atom_id res chain seq x y z
N MET A 1 -16.40 9.36 -10.39
CA MET A 1 -16.03 9.63 -11.80
C MET A 1 -15.23 8.45 -12.35
N HIS A 2 -15.84 7.57 -13.12
CA HIS A 2 -15.15 6.40 -13.69
C HIS A 2 -14.49 6.78 -15.02
N GLN A 3 -13.15 6.86 -15.03
CA GLN A 3 -12.42 6.78 -16.29
C GLN A 3 -12.59 5.36 -16.84
N LYS A 4 -12.99 5.25 -18.11
CA LYS A 4 -13.14 3.96 -18.81
C LYS A 4 -11.85 3.16 -18.68
N LYS A 5 -11.97 1.86 -18.35
CA LYS A 5 -10.87 0.89 -18.23
C LYS A 5 -9.80 1.02 -19.33
N GLU A 6 -10.26 1.26 -20.55
CA GLU A 6 -9.44 1.52 -21.74
C GLU A 6 -8.38 2.61 -21.54
N ARG A 7 -8.69 3.67 -20.79
CA ARG A 7 -7.73 4.74 -20.49
C ARG A 7 -6.59 4.23 -19.60
N LEU A 8 -6.90 3.40 -18.60
CA LEU A 8 -5.89 2.80 -17.73
C LEU A 8 -5.01 1.81 -18.50
N GLU A 9 -5.61 1.05 -19.42
CA GLU A 9 -4.88 0.13 -20.30
C GLU A 9 -3.91 0.88 -21.23
N LYS A 10 -4.27 2.10 -21.68
CA LYS A 10 -3.38 2.97 -22.46
C LYS A 10 -2.30 3.68 -21.63
N LEU A 11 -2.60 4.03 -20.38
CA LEU A 11 -1.66 4.72 -19.49
C LEU A 11 -0.51 3.81 -19.04
N LEU A 12 -0.77 2.53 -18.78
CA LEU A 12 0.25 1.59 -18.31
C LEU A 12 1.49 1.50 -19.22
N PRO A 13 1.37 1.33 -20.56
CA PRO A 13 2.54 1.33 -21.45
C PRO A 13 3.22 2.70 -21.51
N GLN A 14 2.46 3.81 -21.48
CA GLN A 14 3.05 5.16 -21.46
C GLN A 14 3.92 5.39 -20.22
N ILE A 15 3.45 4.95 -19.05
CA ILE A 15 4.22 5.01 -17.80
C ILE A 15 5.49 4.15 -17.94
N ARG A 16 5.39 2.95 -18.50
CA ARG A 16 6.56 2.08 -18.70
C ARG A 16 7.61 2.72 -19.61
N SER A 17 7.21 3.27 -20.75
CA SER A 17 8.10 3.99 -21.67
C SER A 17 8.76 5.18 -20.97
N TYR A 18 7.97 6.01 -20.29
CA TYR A 18 8.49 7.18 -19.59
C TYR A 18 9.55 6.79 -18.53
N LEU A 19 9.25 5.80 -17.68
CA LEU A 19 10.17 5.32 -16.65
C LEU A 19 11.48 4.79 -17.26
N LYS A 20 11.39 4.05 -18.36
CA LYS A 20 12.56 3.47 -19.03
C LYS A 20 13.42 4.54 -19.69
N GLU A 21 12.80 5.44 -20.44
CA GLU A 21 13.48 6.43 -21.28
C GLU A 21 14.06 7.59 -20.47
N ASN A 22 13.35 8.04 -19.42
CA ASN A 22 13.73 9.25 -18.67
C ASN A 22 14.42 8.95 -17.34
N LEU A 23 14.14 7.78 -16.73
CA LEU A 23 14.64 7.45 -15.40
C LEU A 23 15.50 6.19 -15.36
N ALA A 24 15.66 5.47 -16.49
CA ALA A 24 16.31 4.15 -16.55
C ALA A 24 15.70 3.14 -15.54
N LEU A 25 14.40 3.26 -15.26
CA LEU A 25 13.68 2.40 -14.32
C LEU A 25 12.72 1.46 -15.04
N ASN A 26 12.51 0.28 -14.46
CA ASN A 26 11.51 -0.68 -14.91
C ASN A 26 10.41 -0.84 -13.87
N LEU A 27 9.17 -0.89 -14.34
CA LEU A 27 8.01 -1.18 -13.49
C LEU A 27 7.96 -2.67 -13.16
N ARG A 28 7.61 -3.02 -11.92
CA ARG A 28 7.46 -4.41 -11.46
C ARG A 28 6.51 -5.21 -12.36
N GLU A 29 6.80 -6.49 -12.56
CA GLU A 29 6.07 -7.35 -13.52
C GLU A 29 4.64 -7.68 -13.07
N ASP A 30 4.38 -7.71 -11.77
CA ASP A 30 3.10 -8.09 -11.17
C ASP A 30 2.05 -6.97 -11.11
N VAL A 31 2.29 -5.85 -11.80
CA VAL A 31 1.33 -4.75 -11.88
C VAL A 31 0.11 -5.19 -12.67
N LYS A 32 -1.05 -5.19 -12.01
CA LYS A 32 -2.34 -5.59 -12.59
C LYS A 32 -3.39 -4.54 -12.32
N LEU A 33 -4.18 -4.22 -13.35
CA LEU A 33 -5.42 -3.47 -13.18
C LEU A 33 -6.42 -4.36 -12.43
N LYS A 34 -7.10 -3.77 -11.44
CA LYS A 34 -8.09 -4.48 -10.62
C LYS A 34 -9.41 -3.70 -10.60
N PRO A 35 -10.55 -4.39 -10.42
CA PRO A 35 -11.83 -3.73 -10.18
C PRO A 35 -11.78 -2.83 -8.94
N HIS A 36 -12.59 -1.77 -8.94
CA HIS A 36 -12.64 -0.84 -7.80
C HIS A 36 -13.05 -1.52 -6.50
N SER A 37 -13.94 -2.52 -6.57
CA SER A 37 -14.37 -3.36 -5.44
C SER A 37 -13.24 -4.13 -4.74
N SER A 38 -12.14 -4.41 -5.45
CA SER A 38 -10.94 -5.02 -4.84
C SER A 38 -10.20 -4.06 -3.92
N GLY A 39 -10.45 -2.75 -4.09
CA GLY A 39 -9.75 -1.59 -3.55
C GLY A 39 -8.24 -1.63 -3.65
N LEU A 40 -7.61 -0.58 -3.11
CA LEU A 40 -6.21 -0.26 -3.35
C LEU A 40 -5.40 -0.38 -2.07
N ASP A 41 -4.45 -1.31 -2.06
CA ASP A 41 -3.44 -1.39 -1.01
C ASP A 41 -2.44 -0.23 -1.16
N PHE A 42 -2.48 0.74 -0.24
CA PHE A 42 -1.58 1.89 -0.28
C PHE A 42 -1.15 2.32 1.13
N PHE A 43 0.15 2.49 1.34
CA PHE A 43 0.76 2.98 2.59
C PHE A 43 0.26 2.31 3.89
N GLY A 44 0.00 1.01 3.84
CA GLY A 44 -0.49 0.26 5.02
C GLY A 44 -2.00 0.30 5.22
N TYR A 45 -2.72 0.97 4.33
CA TYR A 45 -4.18 0.98 4.26
C TYR A 45 -4.68 0.19 3.05
N ILE A 46 -5.96 -0.15 3.12
CA ILE A 46 -6.79 -0.61 2.03
C ILE A 46 -7.79 0.51 1.76
N ILE A 47 -7.63 1.18 0.62
CA ILE A 47 -8.51 2.26 0.17
C ILE A 47 -9.69 1.65 -0.56
N ARG A 48 -10.90 1.96 -0.10
CA ARG A 48 -12.18 1.64 -0.76
C ARG A 48 -12.85 2.96 -1.17
N GLU A 49 -13.94 2.87 -1.93
CA GLU A 49 -14.66 4.05 -2.42
C GLU A 49 -15.12 4.95 -1.27
N ASP A 50 -15.76 4.36 -0.27
CA ASP A 50 -16.43 5.11 0.81
C ASP A 50 -15.68 5.06 2.15
N TYR A 51 -14.59 4.29 2.26
CA TYR A 51 -13.89 4.12 3.54
C TYR A 51 -12.43 3.65 3.38
N LEU A 52 -11.69 3.77 4.49
CA LEU A 52 -10.31 3.32 4.63
C LEU A 52 -10.21 2.24 5.70
N LEU A 53 -9.51 1.14 5.41
CA LEU A 53 -9.19 0.11 6.40
C LEU A 53 -7.69 0.08 6.64
N THR A 54 -7.26 -0.03 7.90
CA THR A 54 -5.87 -0.36 8.22
C THR A 54 -5.59 -1.83 7.90
N ARG A 55 -4.49 -2.14 7.19
CA ARG A 55 -4.13 -3.53 6.88
C ARG A 55 -3.78 -4.30 8.15
N GLN A 56 -4.18 -5.56 8.20
CA GLN A 56 -3.89 -6.45 9.34
C GLN A 56 -2.40 -6.50 9.70
N ARG A 57 -1.50 -6.47 8.70
CA ARG A 57 -0.04 -6.42 8.93
C ARG A 57 0.41 -5.21 9.73
N VAL A 58 -0.23 -4.06 9.54
CA VAL A 58 0.08 -2.81 10.27
C VAL A 58 -0.43 -2.92 11.70
N VAL A 59 -1.67 -3.39 11.87
CA VAL A 59 -2.26 -3.64 13.20
C VAL A 59 -1.40 -4.62 14.00
N ASN A 60 -0.98 -5.72 13.39
CA ASN A 60 -0.14 -6.73 14.05
C ASN A 60 1.23 -6.16 14.43
N ASN A 61 1.87 -5.41 13.53
CA ASN A 61 3.15 -4.76 13.80
C ASN A 61 3.02 -3.75 14.97
N TYR A 62 1.95 -2.96 14.99
CA TYR A 62 1.68 -2.05 16.11
C TYR A 62 1.52 -2.80 17.43
N LYS A 63 0.69 -3.86 17.46
CA LYS A 63 0.48 -4.68 18.66
C LYS A 63 1.78 -5.30 19.17
N ALA A 64 2.60 -5.86 18.27
CA ALA A 64 3.89 -6.44 18.62
C ALA A 64 4.84 -5.39 19.23
N LYS A 65 4.98 -4.23 18.59
CA LYS A 65 5.81 -3.14 19.12
C LYS A 65 5.29 -2.64 20.46
N LYS A 66 3.98 -2.42 20.60
CA LYS A 66 3.35 -1.99 21.85
C LYS A 66 3.68 -2.92 23.00
N ALA A 67 3.60 -4.24 22.79
CA ALA A 67 3.94 -5.22 23.82
C ALA A 67 5.40 -5.11 24.27
N VAL A 68 6.34 -4.97 23.33
CA VAL A 68 7.77 -4.78 23.65
C VAL A 68 8.01 -3.50 24.45
N TYR A 69 7.42 -2.38 24.03
CA TYR A 69 7.55 -1.11 24.75
C TYR A 69 6.96 -1.17 26.17
N LEU A 70 5.81 -1.83 26.34
CA LEU A 70 5.19 -1.97 27.67
C LEU A 70 6.07 -2.81 28.61
N ASN A 71 6.59 -3.95 28.15
CA ASN A 71 7.50 -4.78 28.94
C ASN A 71 8.74 -4.00 29.37
N ASN A 72 9.32 -3.20 28.45
CA ASN A 72 10.48 -2.37 28.76
C ASN A 72 10.15 -1.29 29.78
N TYR A 73 8.97 -0.67 29.69
CA TYR A 73 8.51 0.33 30.65
C TYR A 73 8.31 -0.27 32.06
N GLU A 74 7.68 -1.43 32.16
CA GLU A 74 7.50 -2.14 33.44
C GLU A 74 8.84 -2.54 34.05
N ALA A 75 9.79 -3.05 33.25
CA ALA A 75 11.15 -3.36 33.70
C ALA A 75 11.91 -2.12 34.20
N GLN A 76 11.67 -0.95 33.62
CA GLN A 76 12.27 0.32 34.07
C GLN A 76 11.63 0.86 35.36
N ARG A 77 10.33 0.61 35.59
CA ARG A 77 9.62 1.07 36.79
C ARG A 77 9.77 0.13 37.99
N GLY A 78 10.30 -1.08 37.78
CA GLY A 78 10.72 -2.00 38.81
C GLY A 78 12.16 -1.77 39.28
N LYS A 79 12.45 -0.58 39.82
CA LYS A 79 13.49 -0.26 40.82
C LYS A 79 13.07 0.98 41.60
#